data_AF-A0A2H3KR62-F1
#
_entry.id   AF-A0A2H3KR62-F1
#
_cell.length_a   1.000
_cell.length_b   1.000
_cell.length_c   1.000
_cell.angle_alpha   90.00
_cell.angle_beta   90.00
_cell.angle_gamma   90.00
#
_symmetry.space_group_name_H-M   'P 1'
#
loop_
_entity.id
_entity.type
_entity.pdbx_description
1 polymer ?
#
loop_
_entity_poly.entity_id
_entity_poly.type
_entity_poly.pdbx_seq_one_letter_code
_entity_poly.pdbx_strand_id
1 'polypeptide(L)'
;MHQASAVAVQSRSEGGTVTVRLMRADDAEPLRQVVNRAFPLFDRMTFSTHNHDVFVAVDADERVVGGVVLDVSPRPDCDAPRGRTGTVVYICADPEAHLPGIGGALRDAASQYFAQVGCRETFARIDAVNTASQQLHRRGGYELLPMRIQMHRWGWHLPLRWHAAGHGFDPGMQLWVRDEQALPVTTPSLWSRLLVTLILNVLLLGLVAWRDPRATADPLTLMFGLALTATLLLGVREAAIWLVAATQRQQVSHAPWPNGLGLAGLLALGVGVWFPLTGSTTPTTPGWRHERAIPALGRAYLAGGLAVAALTWSVLLITPDPAWVWWPEIHTACTRWHDH
;
A
#
# COMPACT_ATOMS: atom_id res chain seq x y z
N MET A 1 15.72 -21.76 11.96
CA MET A 1 15.49 -21.28 13.34
C MET A 1 16.82 -20.89 13.94
N HIS A 2 17.18 -19.61 13.88
CA HIS A 2 18.27 -19.08 14.69
C HIS A 2 17.72 -18.83 16.10
N GLN A 3 18.37 -19.38 17.14
CA GLN A 3 18.04 -19.06 18.53
C GLN A 3 18.45 -17.60 18.81
N ALA A 4 17.56 -16.66 18.49
CA ALA A 4 17.68 -15.29 18.97
C ALA A 4 17.30 -15.29 20.46
N SER A 5 18.25 -14.92 21.32
CA SER A 5 18.01 -14.71 22.75
C SER A 5 16.89 -13.69 22.95
N ALA A 6 15.94 -14.00 23.84
CA ALA A 6 14.78 -13.16 24.11
C ALA A 6 15.20 -11.74 24.47
N VAL A 7 14.79 -10.78 23.64
CA VAL A 7 14.93 -9.35 23.93
C VAL A 7 13.70 -8.92 24.70
N ALA A 8 13.81 -8.86 26.03
CA ALA A 8 12.78 -8.27 26.87
C ALA A 8 12.93 -6.74 26.83
N VAL A 9 12.19 -6.09 25.91
CA VAL A 9 12.03 -4.64 25.98
C VAL A 9 10.88 -4.35 26.94
N GLN A 10 11.20 -3.87 28.15
CA GLN A 10 10.20 -3.35 29.07
C GLN A 10 10.00 -1.86 28.79
N SER A 11 8.82 -1.50 28.30
CA SER A 11 8.40 -0.11 28.20
C SER A 11 7.44 0.18 29.36
N ARG A 12 7.90 0.95 30.36
CA ARG A 12 7.03 1.51 31.39
C ARG A 12 6.30 2.71 30.79
N SER A 13 5.00 2.58 30.60
CA SER A 13 4.11 3.72 30.39
C SER A 13 3.30 3.95 31.66
N GLU A 14 2.93 5.19 31.97
CA GLU A 14 2.14 5.55 33.16
C GLU A 14 0.73 4.91 33.20
N GLY A 15 0.33 4.15 32.17
CA GLY A 15 -0.97 3.46 32.06
C GLY A 15 -0.92 1.93 32.04
N GLY A 16 0.20 1.31 32.43
CA GLY A 16 0.38 -0.14 32.44
C GLY A 16 1.71 -0.57 31.83
N THR A 17 2.23 -1.73 32.27
CA THR A 17 3.48 -2.29 31.76
C THR A 17 3.17 -3.25 30.62
N VAL A 18 3.77 -3.01 29.46
CA VAL A 18 3.74 -3.94 28.32
C VAL A 18 5.12 -4.56 28.20
N THR A 19 5.16 -5.89 28.09
CA THR A 19 6.40 -6.63 27.84
C THR A 19 6.37 -7.17 26.43
N VAL A 20 7.41 -6.90 25.65
CA VAL A 20 7.56 -7.49 24.32
C VAL A 20 8.50 -8.69 24.41
N ARG A 21 8.09 -9.82 23.81
CA ARG A 21 8.87 -11.06 23.77
C ARG A 21 8.66 -11.80 22.45
N LEU A 22 9.52 -12.77 22.15
CA LEU A 22 9.31 -13.68 21.02
C LEU A 22 7.99 -14.46 21.21
N MET A 23 7.29 -14.68 20.11
CA MET A 23 6.06 -15.47 20.06
C MET A 23 6.36 -16.94 20.42
N ARG A 24 5.58 -17.49 21.33
CA ARG A 24 5.51 -18.92 21.67
C ARG A 24 4.41 -19.59 20.85
N ALA A 25 4.41 -20.92 20.78
CA ALA A 25 3.38 -21.67 20.05
C ALA A 25 1.96 -21.32 20.52
N ASP A 26 1.77 -21.17 21.83
CA ASP A 26 0.47 -20.89 22.44
C ASP A 26 -0.03 -19.45 22.20
N ASP A 27 0.83 -18.54 21.76
CA ASP A 27 0.45 -17.14 21.47
C ASP A 27 -0.19 -16.98 20.07
N ALA A 28 -0.07 -17.99 19.19
CA ALA A 28 -0.47 -17.86 17.79
C ALA A 28 -1.97 -17.57 17.63
N GLU A 29 -2.83 -18.27 18.37
CA GLU A 29 -4.27 -18.07 18.32
C GLU A 29 -4.70 -16.75 18.98
N PRO A 30 -4.24 -16.39 20.20
CA PRO A 30 -4.46 -15.05 20.76
C PRO A 30 -4.03 -13.91 19.83
N LEU A 31 -2.86 -14.01 19.20
CA LEU A 31 -2.39 -13.02 18.25
C LEU A 31 -3.31 -12.92 17.02
N ARG A 32 -3.78 -14.05 16.50
CA ARG A 32 -4.75 -14.09 15.39
C ARG A 32 -6.05 -13.38 15.75
N GLN A 33 -6.52 -13.51 17.00
CA GLN A 33 -7.70 -12.80 17.48
C GLN A 33 -7.46 -11.28 17.54
N VAL A 34 -6.28 -10.84 17.99
CA VAL A 34 -5.90 -9.41 17.96
C VAL A 34 -5.89 -8.89 16.53
N VAL A 35 -5.28 -9.61 15.59
CA VAL A 35 -5.27 -9.28 14.14
C VAL A 35 -6.69 -9.18 13.59
N ASN A 36 -7.57 -10.11 13.95
CA ASN A 36 -8.97 -10.09 13.51
C ASN A 36 -9.75 -8.88 14.03
N ARG A 37 -9.38 -8.31 15.18
CA ARG A 37 -9.98 -7.06 15.67
C ARG A 37 -9.33 -5.83 15.03
N ALA A 38 -8.02 -5.84 14.84
CA ALA A 38 -7.24 -4.69 14.41
C ALA A 38 -7.34 -4.38 12.91
N PHE A 39 -7.51 -5.40 12.06
CA PHE A 39 -7.45 -5.26 10.61
C PHE A 39 -8.79 -5.51 9.91
N PRO A 40 -9.02 -4.96 8.71
CA PRO A 40 -10.15 -5.33 7.86
C PRO A 40 -9.98 -6.73 7.25
N LEU A 41 -11.04 -7.29 6.68
CA LEU A 41 -11.08 -8.67 6.18
C LEU A 41 -9.93 -9.02 5.20
N PHE A 42 -9.65 -8.15 4.23
CA PHE A 42 -8.62 -8.42 3.22
C PHE A 42 -7.22 -8.56 3.83
N ASP A 43 -6.86 -7.67 4.74
CA ASP A 43 -5.56 -7.71 5.43
C ASP A 43 -5.43 -8.94 6.35
N ARG A 44 -6.55 -9.43 6.92
CA ARG A 44 -6.57 -10.67 7.74
C ARG A 44 -6.25 -11.89 6.89
N MET A 45 -6.70 -11.92 5.63
CA MET A 45 -6.49 -13.08 4.75
C MET A 45 -5.02 -13.24 4.35
N THR A 46 -4.26 -12.15 4.32
CA THR A 46 -2.82 -12.16 4.00
C THR A 46 -1.93 -12.28 5.24
N PHE A 47 -2.50 -12.32 6.45
CA PHE A 47 -1.75 -12.47 7.68
C PHE A 47 -1.22 -13.90 7.83
N SER A 48 0.08 -14.02 8.07
CA SER A 48 0.73 -15.29 8.37
C SER A 48 1.90 -15.07 9.31
N THR A 49 2.10 -16.02 10.23
CA THR A 49 3.30 -16.10 11.08
C THR A 49 4.30 -17.15 10.59
N HIS A 50 3.93 -17.91 9.55
CA HIS A 50 4.74 -19.02 9.05
C HIS A 50 6.00 -18.52 8.35
N ASN A 51 7.18 -19.04 8.72
CA ASN A 51 8.50 -18.62 8.23
C ASN A 51 8.89 -17.16 8.54
N HIS A 52 8.28 -16.56 9.56
CA HIS A 52 8.60 -15.20 10.00
C HIS A 52 9.06 -15.20 11.45
N ASP A 53 9.86 -14.19 11.81
CA ASP A 53 10.13 -13.89 13.21
C ASP A 53 8.99 -13.03 13.75
N VAL A 54 8.38 -13.46 14.85
CA VAL A 54 7.19 -12.80 15.41
C VAL A 54 7.44 -12.44 16.86
N PHE A 55 7.19 -11.19 17.21
CA PHE A 55 7.20 -10.72 18.59
C PHE A 55 5.78 -10.35 19.00
N VAL A 56 5.42 -10.69 20.23
CA VAL A 56 4.13 -10.36 20.85
C VAL A 56 4.34 -9.38 21.99
N ALA A 57 3.38 -8.47 22.12
CA ALA A 57 3.25 -7.62 23.30
C ALA A 57 2.26 -8.29 24.25
N VAL A 58 2.66 -8.48 25.50
CA VAL A 58 1.80 -9.00 26.56
C VAL A 58 1.60 -7.97 27.67
N ASP A 59 0.42 -7.99 28.28
CA ASP A 59 0.11 -7.22 29.49
C ASP A 59 0.65 -7.91 30.76
N ALA A 60 0.30 -7.38 31.93
CA ALA A 60 0.73 -7.92 33.22
C ALA A 60 0.19 -9.32 33.53
N ASP A 61 -0.93 -9.71 32.89
CA ASP A 61 -1.59 -11.01 33.05
C ASP A 61 -1.13 -12.01 31.96
N GLU A 62 -0.04 -11.71 31.25
CA GLU A 62 0.50 -12.46 30.11
C GLU A 62 -0.48 -12.59 28.92
N ARG A 63 -1.50 -11.74 28.83
CA ARG A 63 -2.42 -11.75 27.69
C ARG A 63 -1.78 -11.04 26.50
N VAL A 64 -1.88 -11.63 25.31
CA VAL A 64 -1.41 -11.02 24.07
C VAL A 64 -2.29 -9.82 23.71
N VAL A 65 -1.68 -8.62 23.69
CA VAL A 65 -2.32 -7.33 23.39
C VAL A 65 -1.79 -6.69 22.10
N GLY A 66 -0.94 -7.38 21.36
CA GLY A 66 -0.37 -6.89 20.11
C GLY A 66 0.71 -7.80 19.56
N GLY A 67 1.14 -7.54 18.33
CA GLY A 67 2.25 -8.26 17.74
C GLY A 67 2.85 -7.57 16.53
N VAL A 68 4.07 -7.98 16.21
CA VAL A 68 4.82 -7.53 15.03
C VAL A 68 5.43 -8.75 14.33
N VAL A 69 5.22 -8.82 13.02
CA VAL A 69 5.73 -9.87 12.13
C VAL A 69 6.85 -9.29 11.30
N LEU A 70 8.01 -9.94 11.34
CA LEU A 70 9.25 -9.49 10.73
C LEU A 70 9.73 -10.51 9.71
N ASP A 71 10.26 -9.99 8.61
CA ASP A 71 10.98 -10.77 7.62
C ASP A 71 12.42 -10.24 7.50
N VAL A 72 13.37 -11.15 7.24
CA VAL A 72 14.78 -10.83 7.06
C VAL A 72 15.28 -11.55 5.82
N SER A 73 15.56 -10.77 4.79
CA SER A 73 16.03 -11.28 3.51
C SER A 73 17.50 -10.92 3.27
N PRO A 74 18.26 -11.78 2.57
CA PRO A 74 19.56 -11.40 2.04
C PRO A 74 19.41 -10.22 1.09
N ARG A 75 20.35 -9.29 1.13
CA ARG A 75 20.35 -8.15 0.22
C ARG A 75 20.80 -8.62 -1.17
N PRO A 76 19.97 -8.49 -2.22
CA PRO A 76 20.22 -9.15 -3.51
C PRO A 76 21.36 -8.56 -4.34
N ASP A 77 21.88 -7.39 -3.96
CA ASP A 77 22.95 -6.65 -4.65
C ASP A 77 24.29 -6.65 -3.90
N CYS A 78 24.46 -7.50 -2.86
CA CYS A 78 25.70 -7.59 -2.09
C CYS A 78 26.00 -9.03 -1.67
N ASP A 79 27.27 -9.45 -1.79
CA ASP A 79 27.73 -10.72 -1.22
C ASP A 79 27.66 -10.67 0.32
N ALA A 80 27.02 -11.68 0.93
CA ALA A 80 26.94 -11.85 2.38
C ALA A 80 28.35 -11.97 2.99
N PRO A 81 28.66 -11.36 4.16
CA PRO A 81 27.74 -11.22 5.30
C PRO A 81 27.29 -9.77 5.61
N ARG A 82 27.54 -8.80 4.73
CA ARG A 82 27.34 -7.35 5.01
C ARG A 82 26.07 -6.71 4.47
N GLY A 83 25.07 -7.49 4.06
CA GLY A 83 23.81 -6.95 3.57
C GLY A 83 22.63 -7.87 3.87
N ARG A 84 21.93 -7.61 4.98
CA ARG A 84 20.56 -8.10 5.18
C ARG A 84 19.60 -6.91 5.17
N THR A 85 18.39 -7.15 4.71
CA THR A 85 17.28 -6.21 4.76
C THR A 85 16.20 -6.76 5.67
N GLY A 86 15.72 -5.91 6.58
CA GLY A 86 14.61 -6.26 7.46
C GLY A 86 13.32 -5.63 6.96
N THR A 87 12.19 -6.33 7.06
CA THR A 87 10.88 -5.79 6.69
C THR A 87 9.90 -5.99 7.84
N VAL A 88 9.25 -4.90 8.27
CA VAL A 88 8.07 -4.99 9.13
C VAL A 88 6.88 -5.34 8.25
N VAL A 89 6.45 -6.60 8.31
CA VAL A 89 5.37 -7.14 7.46
C VAL A 89 4.00 -6.79 8.05
N TYR A 90 3.84 -6.96 9.36
CA TYR A 90 2.65 -6.55 10.12
C TYR A 90 3.05 -5.96 11.46
N ILE A 91 2.30 -4.97 11.90
CA ILE A 91 2.33 -4.49 13.29
C ILE A 91 0.92 -4.12 13.72
N CYS A 92 0.51 -4.64 14.87
CA CYS A 92 -0.83 -4.38 15.41
C CYS A 92 -0.80 -4.28 16.93
N ALA A 93 -1.74 -3.50 17.44
CA ALA A 93 -2.10 -3.45 18.84
C ALA A 93 -3.59 -3.78 18.94
N ASP A 94 -3.97 -4.43 20.04
CA ASP A 94 -5.37 -4.73 20.31
C ASP A 94 -6.13 -3.42 20.56
N PRO A 95 -7.14 -3.08 19.73
CA PRO A 95 -7.91 -1.86 19.92
C PRO A 95 -8.66 -1.85 21.28
N GLU A 96 -8.91 -3.01 21.88
CA GLU A 96 -9.65 -3.16 23.14
C GLU A 96 -8.76 -3.15 24.39
N ALA A 97 -7.44 -3.35 24.25
CA ALA A 97 -6.54 -3.43 25.42
C ALA A 97 -6.40 -2.07 26.14
N HIS A 98 -6.68 -0.95 25.46
CA HIS A 98 -6.56 0.42 25.99
C HIS A 98 -5.21 0.75 26.67
N LEU A 99 -4.16 -0.06 26.44
CA LEU A 99 -2.82 0.18 26.97
C LEU A 99 -2.04 1.10 26.02
N PRO A 100 -1.54 2.25 26.49
CA PRO A 100 -0.74 3.12 25.66
C PRO A 100 0.63 2.50 25.36
N GLY A 101 1.20 2.82 24.20
CA GLY A 101 2.60 2.49 23.89
C GLY A 101 2.86 1.10 23.29
N ILE A 102 1.85 0.21 23.16
CA ILE A 102 2.02 -1.14 22.56
C ILE A 102 2.76 -1.07 21.22
N GLY A 103 2.28 -0.26 20.28
CA GLY A 103 2.91 -0.13 18.96
C GLY A 103 4.34 0.39 19.01
N GLY A 104 4.64 1.31 19.93
CA GLY A 104 5.99 1.85 20.13
C GLY A 104 6.96 0.77 20.62
N ALA A 105 6.55 0.02 21.65
CA ALA A 105 7.34 -1.09 22.19
C ALA A 105 7.60 -2.18 21.14
N LEU A 106 6.58 -2.56 20.36
CA LEU A 106 6.72 -3.52 19.26
C LEU A 106 7.67 -3.05 18.16
N ARG A 107 7.56 -1.77 17.74
CA ARG A 107 8.46 -1.16 16.76
C ARG A 107 9.90 -1.13 17.25
N ASP A 108 10.11 -0.83 18.53
CA ASP A 108 11.45 -0.74 19.12
C ASP A 108 12.09 -2.13 19.24
N ALA A 109 11.32 -3.14 19.65
CA ALA A 109 11.74 -4.53 19.62
C ALA A 109 12.11 -4.99 18.21
N ALA A 110 11.30 -4.65 17.20
CA ALA A 110 11.60 -4.94 15.80
C ALA A 110 12.90 -4.29 15.34
N SER A 111 13.11 -3.01 15.68
CA SER A 111 14.32 -2.27 15.33
C SER A 111 15.56 -2.87 15.98
N GLN A 112 15.46 -3.27 17.25
CA GLN A 112 16.54 -3.92 17.97
C GLN A 112 16.85 -5.30 17.37
N TYR A 113 15.83 -6.07 17.02
CA TYR A 113 16.00 -7.35 16.34
C TYR A 113 16.75 -7.19 15.01
N PHE A 114 16.31 -6.26 14.16
CA PHE A 114 16.96 -5.96 12.89
C PHE A 114 18.43 -5.57 13.05
N ALA A 115 18.76 -4.75 14.05
CA ALA A 115 20.15 -4.40 14.36
C ALA A 115 20.98 -5.62 14.79
N GLN A 116 20.43 -6.50 15.64
CA GLN A 116 21.10 -7.72 16.11
C GLN A 116 21.40 -8.70 14.97
N VAL A 117 20.48 -8.86 14.02
CA VAL A 117 20.71 -9.74 12.86
C VAL A 117 21.50 -9.07 11.74
N GLY A 118 21.99 -7.85 11.95
CA GLY A 118 22.86 -7.12 11.02
C GLY A 118 22.14 -6.50 9.82
N CYS A 119 20.85 -6.19 9.94
CA CYS A 119 20.13 -5.42 8.91
C CYS A 119 20.60 -3.96 8.93
N ARG A 120 21.05 -3.47 7.78
CA ARG A 120 21.47 -2.06 7.60
C ARG A 120 20.35 -1.17 7.06
N GLU A 121 19.40 -1.78 6.39
CA GLU A 121 18.26 -1.12 5.78
C GLU A 121 17.02 -1.89 6.21
N THR A 122 16.02 -1.15 6.68
CA THR A 122 14.77 -1.72 7.15
C THR A 122 13.59 -1.04 6.46
N PHE A 123 12.60 -1.85 6.11
CA PHE A 123 11.44 -1.45 5.33
C PHE A 123 10.17 -1.59 6.15
N ALA A 124 9.22 -0.69 5.90
CA ALA A 124 7.83 -0.84 6.28
C ALA A 124 6.96 -0.45 5.10
N ARG A 125 5.88 -1.20 4.87
CA ARG A 125 4.88 -0.87 3.86
C ARG A 125 3.66 -0.32 4.57
N ILE A 126 3.35 0.94 4.31
CA ILE A 126 2.33 1.66 5.05
C ILE A 126 1.37 2.32 4.07
N ASP A 127 0.08 2.06 4.24
CA ASP A 127 -0.96 2.73 3.46
C ASP A 127 -0.84 4.26 3.59
N ALA A 128 -0.94 4.97 2.47
CA ALA A 128 -0.98 6.42 2.42
C ALA A 128 -2.05 7.03 3.34
N VAL A 129 -3.15 6.32 3.65
CA VAL A 129 -4.20 6.80 4.55
C VAL A 129 -4.00 6.41 6.02
N ASN A 130 -3.08 5.50 6.35
CA ASN A 130 -2.87 5.00 7.71
C ASN A 130 -1.92 5.91 8.52
N THR A 131 -2.43 7.05 8.98
CA THR A 131 -1.61 8.02 9.72
C THR A 131 -1.04 7.52 11.03
N ALA A 132 -1.74 6.62 11.73
CA ALA A 132 -1.26 6.04 12.98
C ALA A 132 0.03 5.25 12.75
N SER A 133 0.04 4.38 11.73
CA SER A 133 1.24 3.62 11.35
C SER A 133 2.35 4.53 10.82
N GLN A 134 2.02 5.53 9.99
CA GLN A 134 3.02 6.50 9.51
C GLN A 134 3.69 7.26 10.66
N GLN A 135 2.92 7.73 11.66
CA GLN A 135 3.47 8.41 12.83
C GLN A 135 4.31 7.46 13.70
N LEU A 136 3.85 6.22 13.89
CA LEU A 136 4.57 5.19 14.64
C LEU A 136 5.97 4.96 14.05
N HIS A 137 6.04 4.72 12.74
CA HIS A 137 7.29 4.44 12.04
C HIS A 137 8.17 5.69 11.91
N ARG A 138 7.59 6.86 11.64
CA ARG A 138 8.35 8.12 11.60
C ARG A 138 9.07 8.41 12.93
N ARG A 139 8.41 8.16 14.07
CA ARG A 139 9.05 8.26 15.39
C ARG A 139 10.18 7.24 15.60
N GLY A 140 10.21 6.17 14.82
CA GLY A 140 11.29 5.17 14.81
C GLY A 140 12.37 5.45 13.76
N GLY A 141 12.38 6.63 13.13
CA GLY A 141 13.38 7.01 12.13
C GLY A 141 13.10 6.49 10.71
N TYR A 142 11.88 6.01 10.43
CA TYR A 142 11.50 5.68 9.05
C TYR A 142 11.07 6.93 8.30
N GLU A 143 11.45 7.00 7.03
CA GLU A 143 11.04 8.05 6.11
C GLU A 143 10.35 7.45 4.89
N LEU A 144 9.36 8.19 4.35
CA LEU A 144 8.72 7.84 3.09
C LEU A 144 9.76 7.97 1.97
N LEU A 145 9.97 6.90 1.18
CA LEU A 145 10.91 6.91 0.07
C LEU A 145 10.17 7.11 -1.26
N PRO A 146 10.25 8.29 -1.90
CA PRO A 146 9.54 8.55 -3.14
C PRO A 146 10.11 7.72 -4.30
N MET A 147 9.26 7.36 -5.26
CA MET A 147 9.64 6.54 -6.42
C MET A 147 10.89 7.05 -7.15
N ARG A 148 11.03 8.38 -7.34
CA ARG A 148 12.21 8.97 -7.98
C ARG A 148 13.51 8.62 -7.22
N ILE A 149 13.46 8.64 -5.89
CA ILE A 149 14.61 8.28 -5.05
C ILE A 149 14.84 6.77 -5.09
N GLN A 150 13.77 5.95 -5.07
CA GLN A 150 13.91 4.49 -5.24
C GLN A 150 14.61 4.14 -6.56
N MET A 151 14.18 4.75 -7.68
CA MET A 151 14.79 4.57 -8.99
C MET A 151 16.24 5.06 -9.03
N HIS A 152 16.53 6.23 -8.45
CA HIS A 152 17.89 6.76 -8.40
C HIS A 152 18.81 5.89 -7.52
N ARG A 153 18.30 5.40 -6.39
CA ARG A 153 19.05 4.64 -5.39
C ARG A 153 19.31 3.20 -5.83
N TRP A 154 18.34 2.54 -6.45
CA TRP A 154 18.43 1.12 -6.78
C TRP A 154 18.56 0.84 -8.28
N GLY A 155 18.30 1.82 -9.15
CA GLY A 155 18.43 1.68 -10.60
C GLY A 155 17.67 0.45 -11.11
N TRP A 156 18.38 -0.40 -11.86
CA TRP A 156 17.83 -1.63 -12.42
C TRP A 156 17.55 -2.73 -11.37
N HIS A 157 18.12 -2.63 -10.15
CA HIS A 157 17.83 -3.55 -9.06
C HIS A 157 16.51 -3.25 -8.34
N LEU A 158 15.79 -2.18 -8.72
CA LEU A 158 14.53 -1.78 -8.11
C LEU A 158 13.52 -2.93 -7.98
N PRO A 159 13.26 -3.78 -9.01
CA PRO A 159 12.33 -4.91 -8.87
C PRO A 159 12.78 -5.94 -7.83
N LEU A 160 14.09 -6.20 -7.72
CA LEU A 160 14.64 -7.10 -6.69
C LEU A 160 14.45 -6.53 -5.28
N ARG A 161 14.59 -5.20 -5.15
CA ARG A 161 14.35 -4.50 -3.87
C ARG A 161 12.89 -4.47 -3.50
N TRP A 162 12.01 -4.27 -4.47
CA TRP A 162 10.58 -4.39 -4.27
C TRP A 162 10.20 -5.78 -3.82
N HIS A 163 10.70 -6.82 -4.49
CA HIS A 163 10.46 -8.20 -4.08
C HIS A 163 10.93 -8.46 -2.64
N ALA A 164 12.15 -8.05 -2.29
CA ALA A 164 12.70 -8.22 -0.93
C ALA A 164 11.92 -7.44 0.16
N ALA A 165 11.29 -6.32 -0.20
CA ALA A 165 10.43 -5.54 0.69
C ALA A 165 8.96 -6.01 0.68
N GLY A 166 8.60 -6.99 -0.15
CA GLY A 166 7.21 -7.41 -0.39
C GLY A 166 6.36 -6.33 -1.09
N HIS A 167 6.98 -5.44 -1.87
CA HIS A 167 6.37 -4.29 -2.52
C HIS A 167 6.19 -4.49 -4.03
N GLY A 168 5.35 -3.69 -4.68
CA GLY A 168 5.22 -3.64 -6.15
C GLY A 168 4.00 -4.37 -6.71
N PHE A 169 3.21 -5.02 -5.86
CA PHE A 169 1.91 -5.63 -6.19
C PHE A 169 0.78 -5.18 -5.25
N ASP A 170 1.01 -4.11 -4.49
CA ASP A 170 0.21 -3.69 -3.33
C ASP A 170 -0.27 -2.23 -3.46
N PRO A 171 -1.12 -1.91 -4.44
CA PRO A 171 -1.53 -0.53 -4.72
C PRO A 171 -2.01 0.19 -3.46
N GLY A 172 -1.52 1.42 -3.24
CA GLY A 172 -1.85 2.22 -2.06
C GLY A 172 -0.82 2.15 -0.93
N MET A 173 -0.01 1.10 -0.88
CA MET A 173 1.09 1.01 0.06
C MET A 173 2.24 1.93 -0.35
N GLN A 174 2.80 2.63 0.63
CA GLN A 174 3.99 3.43 0.47
C GLN A 174 5.18 2.70 1.09
N LEU A 175 6.33 2.77 0.43
CA LEU A 175 7.57 2.21 0.97
C LEU A 175 8.24 3.22 1.90
N TRP A 176 8.32 2.83 3.18
CA TRP A 176 9.03 3.56 4.22
C TRP A 176 10.33 2.86 4.50
N VAL A 177 11.41 3.63 4.60
CA VAL A 177 12.76 3.13 4.80
C VAL A 177 13.35 3.79 6.02
N ARG A 178 13.94 2.98 6.90
CA ARG A 178 14.90 3.46 7.88
C ARG A 178 16.28 2.99 7.43
N ASP A 179 17.13 3.97 7.16
CA ASP A 179 18.50 3.80 6.73
C ASP A 179 19.34 4.91 7.38
N GLU A 180 20.44 4.52 8.02
CA GLU A 180 21.34 5.43 8.72
C GLU A 180 22.04 6.42 7.77
N GLN A 181 22.06 6.12 6.47
CA GLN A 181 22.70 6.94 5.44
C GLN A 181 21.71 7.69 4.54
N ALA A 182 20.42 7.73 4.92
CA ALA A 182 19.40 8.34 4.08
C ALA A 182 19.67 9.84 3.84
N LEU A 183 19.61 10.24 2.57
CA LEU A 183 19.61 11.66 2.19
C LEU A 183 18.24 12.27 2.48
N PRO A 184 18.18 13.57 2.83
CA PRO A 184 16.91 14.27 3.05
C PRO A 184 15.99 14.15 1.83
N VAL A 185 14.77 13.69 2.06
CA VAL A 185 13.76 13.53 1.01
C VAL A 185 12.98 14.84 0.82
N THR A 186 13.00 15.37 -0.40
CA THR A 186 12.09 16.46 -0.79
C THR A 186 10.75 15.89 -1.26
N THR A 187 9.65 16.43 -0.74
CA THR A 187 8.31 16.06 -1.19
C THR A 187 8.05 16.62 -2.59
N PRO A 188 7.67 15.79 -3.57
CA PRO A 188 7.39 16.27 -4.92
C PRO A 188 6.16 17.19 -4.94
N SER A 189 6.13 18.10 -5.91
CA SER A 189 4.98 18.99 -6.13
C SER A 189 3.71 18.17 -6.44
N LEU A 190 2.55 18.80 -6.24
CA LEU A 190 1.25 18.20 -6.50
C LEU A 190 1.09 17.84 -7.99
N TRP A 191 1.48 18.74 -8.89
CA TRP A 191 1.43 18.53 -10.33
C TRP A 191 2.31 17.37 -10.78
N SER A 192 3.51 17.24 -10.22
CA SER A 192 4.38 16.10 -10.53
C SER A 192 3.74 14.77 -10.12
N ARG A 193 3.03 14.72 -8.99
CA ARG A 193 2.34 13.52 -8.51
C ARG A 193 1.13 13.15 -9.38
N LEU A 194 0.36 14.14 -9.83
CA LEU A 194 -0.72 13.94 -10.78
C LEU A 194 -0.20 13.48 -12.14
N LEU A 195 0.88 14.10 -12.64
CA LEU A 195 1.50 13.73 -13.91
C LEU A 195 2.02 12.29 -13.90
N VAL A 196 2.68 11.85 -12.82
CA VAL A 196 3.09 10.44 -12.66
C VAL A 196 1.88 9.51 -12.74
N THR A 197 0.78 9.86 -12.05
CA THR A 197 -0.46 9.07 -12.09
C THR A 197 -1.02 8.97 -13.51
N LEU A 198 -1.04 10.09 -14.25
CA LEU A 198 -1.48 10.11 -15.64
C LEU A 198 -0.60 9.23 -16.52
N ILE A 199 0.73 9.40 -16.47
CA ILE A 199 1.68 8.63 -17.28
C ILE A 199 1.51 7.13 -17.04
N LEU A 200 1.42 6.70 -15.78
CA LEU A 200 1.22 5.28 -15.46
C LEU A 200 -0.06 4.72 -16.08
N ASN A 201 -1.17 5.46 -16.03
CA ASN A 201 -2.43 5.01 -16.59
C ASN A 201 -2.44 5.02 -18.13
N VAL A 202 -1.78 5.99 -18.77
CA VAL A 202 -1.63 6.00 -20.23
C VAL A 202 -0.80 4.80 -20.70
N LEU A 203 0.28 4.46 -19.98
CA LEU A 203 1.07 3.26 -20.28
C LEU A 203 0.25 1.99 -20.13
N LEU A 204 -0.53 1.85 -19.05
CA LEU A 204 -1.40 0.69 -18.83
C LEU A 204 -2.48 0.56 -19.91
N LEU A 205 -3.12 1.68 -20.28
CA LEU A 205 -4.07 1.71 -21.40
C LEU A 205 -3.40 1.37 -22.73
N GLY A 206 -2.16 1.79 -22.95
CA GLY A 206 -1.35 1.40 -24.10
C GLY A 206 -1.09 -0.11 -24.16
N LEU A 207 -0.81 -0.75 -23.02
CA LEU A 207 -0.65 -2.20 -22.93
C LEU A 207 -1.96 -2.94 -23.26
N VAL A 208 -3.10 -2.42 -22.78
CA VAL A 208 -4.42 -2.97 -23.11
C VAL A 208 -4.72 -2.81 -24.60
N ALA A 209 -4.53 -1.62 -25.16
CA ALA A 209 -4.76 -1.34 -26.58
C ALA A 209 -3.84 -2.18 -27.49
N TRP A 210 -2.60 -2.41 -27.09
CA TRP A 210 -1.66 -3.28 -27.81
C TRP A 210 -2.16 -4.73 -27.91
N ARG A 211 -2.94 -5.19 -26.93
CA ARG A 211 -3.57 -6.53 -26.96
C ARG A 211 -4.84 -6.59 -27.79
N ASP A 212 -5.47 -5.45 -28.08
CA ASP A 212 -6.71 -5.42 -28.83
C ASP A 212 -6.43 -5.48 -30.34
N PRO A 213 -6.78 -6.58 -31.04
CA PRO A 213 -6.59 -6.68 -32.49
C PRO A 213 -7.41 -5.66 -33.28
N ARG A 214 -8.37 -4.98 -32.65
CA ARG A 214 -9.20 -3.91 -33.25
C ARG A 214 -8.55 -2.54 -33.15
N ALA A 215 -7.43 -2.39 -32.43
CA ALA A 215 -6.71 -1.13 -32.36
C ALA A 215 -6.02 -0.83 -33.70
N THR A 216 -6.80 -0.35 -34.68
CA THR A 216 -6.34 -0.04 -36.04
C THR A 216 -6.01 1.43 -36.25
N ALA A 217 -6.08 2.25 -35.19
CA ALA A 217 -5.68 3.65 -35.26
C ALA A 217 -4.17 3.77 -35.45
N ASP A 218 -3.72 4.82 -36.12
CA ASP A 218 -2.30 5.14 -36.17
C ASP A 218 -1.77 5.42 -34.73
N PRO A 219 -0.47 5.17 -34.45
CA PRO A 219 0.07 5.25 -33.10
C PRO A 219 -0.11 6.61 -32.43
N LEU A 220 -0.11 7.70 -33.20
CA LEU A 220 -0.23 9.05 -32.67
C LEU A 220 -1.67 9.32 -32.21
N THR A 221 -2.64 9.02 -33.07
CA THR A 221 -4.07 9.12 -32.73
C THR A 221 -4.42 8.25 -31.54
N LEU A 222 -3.90 7.01 -31.50
CA LEU A 222 -4.10 6.11 -30.36
C LEU A 222 -3.54 6.72 -29.07
N MET A 223 -2.28 7.16 -29.08
CA MET A 223 -1.64 7.76 -27.90
C MET A 223 -2.41 8.97 -27.38
N PHE A 224 -2.86 9.88 -28.27
CA PHE A 224 -3.68 11.01 -27.88
C PHE A 224 -5.04 10.60 -27.31
N GLY A 225 -5.70 9.62 -27.92
CA GLY A 225 -6.97 9.07 -27.42
C GLY A 225 -6.84 8.45 -26.03
N LEU A 226 -5.78 7.66 -25.78
CA LEU A 226 -5.51 7.07 -24.47
C LEU A 226 -5.15 8.14 -23.43
N ALA A 227 -4.33 9.12 -23.80
CA ALA A 227 -3.97 10.26 -22.94
C ALA A 227 -5.20 11.10 -22.56
N LEU A 228 -6.07 11.40 -23.53
CA LEU A 228 -7.32 12.12 -23.29
C LEU A 228 -8.25 11.31 -22.38
N THR A 229 -8.41 10.01 -22.64
CA THR A 229 -9.25 9.12 -21.82
C THR A 229 -8.77 9.08 -20.38
N ALA A 230 -7.47 8.83 -20.15
CA ALA A 230 -6.90 8.83 -18.81
C ALA A 230 -7.04 10.19 -18.12
N THR A 231 -6.79 11.29 -18.85
CA THR A 231 -6.92 12.65 -18.32
C THR A 231 -8.35 12.96 -17.92
N LEU A 232 -9.34 12.62 -18.74
CA LEU A 232 -10.75 12.87 -18.43
C LEU A 232 -11.20 12.05 -17.22
N LEU A 233 -10.92 10.74 -17.19
CA LEU A 233 -11.39 9.87 -16.10
C LEU A 233 -10.70 10.23 -14.77
N LEU A 234 -9.38 10.39 -14.76
CA LEU A 234 -8.64 10.73 -13.54
C LEU A 234 -8.87 12.18 -13.12
N GLY A 235 -8.95 13.10 -14.09
CA GLY A 235 -9.16 14.53 -13.86
C GLY A 235 -10.54 14.82 -13.28
N VAL A 236 -11.60 14.25 -13.86
CA VAL A 236 -12.97 14.39 -13.33
C VAL A 236 -13.07 13.78 -11.93
N ARG A 237 -12.46 12.61 -11.70
CA ARG A 237 -12.40 11.99 -10.38
C ARG A 237 -11.76 12.91 -9.35
N GLU A 238 -10.53 13.37 -9.60
CA GLU A 238 -9.78 14.20 -8.66
C GLU A 238 -10.45 15.56 -8.46
N ALA A 239 -10.97 16.19 -9.51
CA ALA A 239 -11.69 17.45 -9.41
C ALA A 239 -12.93 17.33 -8.50
N ALA A 240 -13.71 16.26 -8.65
CA ALA A 240 -14.87 16.00 -7.80
C ALA A 240 -14.48 15.74 -6.33
N ILE A 241 -13.43 14.94 -6.10
CA ILE A 241 -12.89 14.70 -4.75
C ILE A 241 -12.47 16.04 -4.10
N TRP A 242 -11.71 16.86 -4.83
CA TRP A 242 -11.20 18.12 -4.31
C TRP A 242 -12.31 19.15 -4.09
N LEU A 243 -13.31 19.20 -4.97
CA LEU A 243 -14.47 20.07 -4.81
C LEU A 243 -15.21 19.73 -3.50
N VAL A 244 -15.52 18.45 -3.28
CA VAL A 244 -16.19 18.02 -2.05
C VAL A 244 -15.31 18.24 -0.82
N ALA A 245 -14.01 17.92 -0.89
CA ALA A 245 -13.08 18.19 0.20
C ALA A 245 -13.01 19.70 0.54
N ALA A 246 -13.02 20.57 -0.46
CA ALA A 246 -13.04 22.03 -0.28
C ALA A 246 -14.34 22.50 0.41
N THR A 247 -15.51 21.96 0.05
CA THR A 247 -16.77 22.27 0.77
C THR A 247 -16.72 21.86 2.24
N GLN A 248 -15.88 20.87 2.57
CA GLN A 248 -15.65 20.38 3.93
C GLN A 248 -14.46 21.07 4.61
N ARG A 249 -13.85 22.09 3.97
CA ARG A 249 -12.66 22.82 4.42
C ARG A 249 -11.45 21.90 4.71
N GLN A 250 -11.36 20.79 3.99
CA GLN A 250 -10.22 19.87 4.08
C GLN A 250 -9.20 20.20 3.00
N GLN A 251 -7.96 20.44 3.42
CA GLN A 251 -6.84 20.50 2.49
C GLN A 251 -6.37 19.09 2.20
N VAL A 252 -6.30 18.75 0.92
CA VAL A 252 -5.93 17.41 0.46
C VAL A 252 -4.73 17.46 -0.48
N SER A 253 -4.01 16.35 -0.56
CA SER A 253 -2.91 16.14 -1.49
C SER A 253 -3.02 14.76 -2.13
N HIS A 254 -2.45 14.64 -3.33
CA HIS A 254 -2.43 13.40 -4.08
C HIS A 254 -1.20 12.56 -3.77
N ALA A 255 -1.35 11.24 -3.69
CA ALA A 255 -0.27 10.27 -3.58
C ALA A 255 -0.42 9.22 -4.70
N PRO A 256 0.50 9.15 -5.68
CA PRO A 256 0.42 8.16 -6.74
C PRO A 256 0.64 6.74 -6.19
N TRP A 257 0.18 5.72 -6.92
CA TRP A 257 0.41 4.30 -6.61
C TRP A 257 1.37 3.63 -7.59
N PRO A 258 2.65 4.04 -7.65
CA PRO A 258 3.60 3.46 -8.61
C PRO A 258 3.83 1.97 -8.36
N ASN A 259 3.64 1.52 -7.12
CA ASN A 259 3.77 0.14 -6.69
C ASN A 259 2.54 -0.72 -7.03
N GLY A 260 1.46 -0.14 -7.57
CA GLY A 260 0.38 -0.92 -8.16
C GLY A 260 0.70 -1.43 -9.57
N LEU A 261 1.82 -0.99 -10.16
CA LEU A 261 2.18 -1.28 -11.55
C LEU A 261 2.38 -2.77 -11.82
N GLY A 262 2.90 -3.55 -10.87
CA GLY A 262 3.05 -5.00 -11.04
C GLY A 262 1.69 -5.69 -11.23
N LEU A 263 0.75 -5.44 -10.31
CA LEU A 263 -0.61 -5.99 -10.40
C LEU A 263 -1.35 -5.46 -11.63
N ALA A 264 -1.38 -4.15 -11.84
CA ALA A 264 -2.09 -3.53 -12.95
C ALA A 264 -1.52 -3.94 -14.32
N GLY A 265 -0.19 -4.05 -14.42
CA GLY A 265 0.49 -4.53 -15.61
C GLY A 265 0.19 -5.99 -15.90
N LEU A 266 0.13 -6.85 -14.87
CA LEU A 266 -0.26 -8.25 -15.01
C LEU A 266 -1.71 -8.40 -15.48
N LEU A 267 -2.64 -7.56 -15.00
CA LEU A 267 -4.02 -7.55 -15.47
C LEU A 267 -4.13 -7.03 -16.92
N ALA A 268 -3.42 -5.96 -17.24
CA ALA A 268 -3.39 -5.40 -18.59
C ALA A 268 -2.80 -6.38 -19.60
N LEU A 269 -1.68 -7.02 -19.28
CA LEU A 269 -0.99 -7.97 -20.16
C LEU A 269 -1.65 -9.35 -20.19
N GLY A 270 -2.15 -9.83 -19.06
CA GLY A 270 -2.69 -11.19 -18.95
C GLY A 270 -4.13 -11.29 -19.43
N VAL A 271 -4.96 -10.30 -19.08
CA VAL A 271 -6.42 -10.33 -19.29
C VAL A 271 -6.88 -9.23 -20.24
N GLY A 272 -6.02 -8.28 -20.62
CA GLY A 272 -6.44 -7.14 -21.42
C GLY A 272 -7.32 -6.15 -20.64
N VAL A 273 -7.26 -6.16 -19.30
CA VAL A 273 -8.10 -5.31 -18.45
C VAL A 273 -7.29 -4.14 -17.91
N TRP A 274 -7.85 -2.94 -18.03
CA TRP A 274 -7.28 -1.76 -17.40
C TRP A 274 -7.70 -1.68 -15.93
N PHE A 275 -6.73 -1.87 -15.03
CA PHE A 275 -6.88 -1.57 -13.61
C PHE A 275 -6.34 -0.16 -13.32
N PRO A 276 -7.20 0.84 -13.11
CA PRO A 276 -6.76 2.22 -12.99
C PRO A 276 -5.97 2.44 -11.70
N LEU A 277 -4.73 2.92 -11.83
CA LEU A 277 -3.92 3.32 -10.69
C LEU A 277 -4.29 4.74 -10.30
N THR A 278 -5.40 4.90 -9.57
CA THR A 278 -5.97 6.23 -9.30
C THR A 278 -5.16 7.06 -8.31
N GLY A 279 -4.30 6.44 -7.49
CA GLY A 279 -3.68 7.12 -6.36
C GLY A 279 -4.62 7.34 -5.17
N SER A 280 -4.08 7.90 -4.09
CA SER A 280 -4.81 8.27 -2.87
C SER A 280 -4.82 9.78 -2.67
N THR A 281 -5.98 10.33 -2.36
CA THR A 281 -6.15 11.70 -1.90
C THR A 281 -6.19 11.72 -0.37
N THR A 282 -5.22 12.38 0.26
CA THR A 282 -5.02 12.35 1.72
C THR A 282 -5.07 13.77 2.29
N PRO A 283 -5.64 13.97 3.50
CA PRO A 283 -5.55 15.26 4.17
C PRO A 283 -4.10 15.66 4.44
N THR A 284 -3.80 16.96 4.30
CA THR A 284 -2.47 17.52 4.61
C THR A 284 -2.39 18.12 6.01
N THR A 285 -3.53 18.25 6.70
CA THR A 285 -3.59 18.86 8.03
C THR A 285 -2.74 18.05 9.03
N PRO A 286 -1.77 18.67 9.72
CA PRO A 286 -0.95 17.98 10.71
C PRO A 286 -1.80 17.25 11.76
N GLY A 287 -1.41 16.01 12.09
CA GLY A 287 -2.08 15.23 13.13
C GLY A 287 -3.46 14.67 12.77
N TRP A 288 -3.86 14.70 11.49
CA TRP A 288 -5.12 14.08 11.08
C TRP A 288 -5.15 12.58 11.42
N ARG A 289 -6.32 12.11 11.85
CA ARG A 289 -6.55 10.70 12.19
C ARG A 289 -7.48 10.09 11.16
N HIS A 290 -7.07 8.95 10.59
CA HIS A 290 -7.85 8.25 9.58
C HIS A 290 -9.29 8.01 10.02
N GLU A 291 -9.49 7.39 11.18
CA GLU A 291 -10.78 7.09 11.79
C GLU A 291 -11.76 8.28 11.81
N ARG A 292 -11.26 9.48 12.09
CA ARG A 292 -12.08 10.71 12.15
C ARG A 292 -12.33 11.31 10.77
N ALA A 293 -11.42 11.07 9.84
CA ALA A 293 -11.51 11.59 8.47
C ALA A 293 -12.34 10.69 7.54
N ILE A 294 -12.55 9.41 7.89
CA ILE A 294 -13.28 8.43 7.06
C ILE A 294 -14.63 8.96 6.54
N PRO A 295 -15.54 9.54 7.36
CA PRO A 295 -16.84 9.97 6.83
C PRO A 295 -16.72 11.12 5.82
N ALA A 296 -15.77 12.03 6.04
CA ALA A 296 -15.51 13.16 5.17
C ALA A 296 -14.86 12.73 3.85
N LEU A 297 -13.77 11.97 3.95
CA LEU A 297 -13.06 11.37 2.82
C LEU A 297 -13.98 10.44 2.02
N GLY A 298 -14.79 9.62 2.69
CA GLY A 298 -15.74 8.71 2.06
C GLY A 298 -16.72 9.44 1.15
N ARG A 299 -17.27 10.59 1.58
CA ARG A 299 -18.11 11.43 0.72
C ARG A 299 -17.34 11.99 -0.48
N ALA A 300 -16.10 12.44 -0.28
CA ALA A 300 -15.28 12.96 -1.37
C ALA A 300 -14.96 11.87 -2.40
N TYR A 301 -14.53 10.69 -1.96
CA TYR A 301 -14.27 9.53 -2.83
C TYR A 301 -15.53 9.03 -3.53
N LEU A 302 -16.68 9.01 -2.84
CA LEU A 302 -17.96 8.66 -3.45
C LEU A 302 -18.31 9.64 -4.57
N ALA A 303 -18.15 10.95 -4.36
CA ALA A 303 -18.37 11.94 -5.40
C ALA A 303 -17.43 11.75 -6.59
N GLY A 304 -16.15 11.45 -6.35
CA GLY A 304 -15.20 11.09 -7.40
C GLY A 304 -15.65 9.87 -8.22
N GLY A 305 -16.08 8.80 -7.55
CA GLY A 305 -16.59 7.60 -8.20
C GLY A 305 -17.86 7.84 -9.01
N LEU A 306 -18.83 8.58 -8.44
CA LEU A 306 -20.08 8.94 -9.13
C LEU A 306 -19.82 9.84 -10.34
N ALA A 307 -18.88 10.77 -10.26
CA ALA A 307 -18.54 11.65 -11.38
C ALA A 307 -17.94 10.87 -12.56
N VAL A 308 -17.04 9.92 -12.28
CA VAL A 308 -16.49 9.02 -13.30
C VAL A 308 -17.58 8.13 -13.89
N ALA A 309 -18.43 7.53 -13.04
CA ALA A 309 -19.53 6.70 -13.50
C ALA A 309 -20.47 7.48 -14.42
N ALA A 310 -20.88 8.69 -14.03
CA ALA A 310 -21.73 9.56 -14.84
C ALA A 310 -21.09 9.91 -16.19
N LEU A 311 -19.78 10.21 -16.21
CA LEU A 311 -19.05 10.46 -17.44
C LEU A 311 -19.04 9.24 -18.35
N THR A 312 -18.67 8.06 -17.83
CA THR A 312 -18.63 6.81 -18.60
C THR A 312 -20.01 6.43 -19.12
N TRP A 313 -21.06 6.54 -18.31
CA TRP A 313 -22.44 6.30 -18.74
C TRP A 313 -22.89 7.28 -19.82
N SER A 314 -22.53 8.56 -19.71
CA SER A 314 -22.86 9.56 -20.73
C SER A 314 -22.23 9.21 -22.08
N VAL A 315 -20.95 8.78 -22.07
CA VAL A 315 -20.28 8.31 -23.30
C VAL A 315 -21.01 7.09 -23.87
N LEU A 316 -21.31 6.07 -23.05
CA LEU A 316 -22.03 4.88 -23.51
C LEU A 316 -23.42 5.19 -24.09
N LEU A 317 -24.13 6.18 -23.55
CA LEU A 317 -25.44 6.60 -24.06
C LEU A 317 -25.35 7.37 -25.39
N ILE A 318 -24.28 8.16 -25.60
CA ILE A 318 -24.07 8.95 -26.82
C ILE A 318 -23.51 8.09 -27.95
N THR A 319 -22.64 7.14 -27.61
CA THR A 319 -22.04 6.18 -28.56
C THR A 319 -22.42 4.75 -28.16
N PRO A 320 -23.69 4.35 -28.34
CA PRO A 320 -24.17 3.01 -28.02
C PRO A 320 -23.68 2.01 -29.06
N ASP A 321 -22.37 1.77 -29.08
CA ASP A 321 -21.79 0.70 -29.88
C ASP A 321 -21.66 -0.54 -28.97
N PRO A 322 -22.39 -1.64 -29.24
CA PRO A 322 -22.33 -2.86 -28.45
C PRO A 322 -20.92 -3.49 -28.40
N ALA A 323 -20.00 -3.08 -29.29
CA ALA A 323 -18.60 -3.48 -29.24
C ALA A 323 -17.87 -3.02 -27.95
N TRP A 324 -18.36 -1.98 -27.25
CA TRP A 324 -17.74 -1.44 -26.03
C TRP A 324 -18.05 -2.26 -24.78
N VAL A 325 -19.12 -3.08 -24.81
CA VAL A 325 -19.52 -3.99 -23.72
C VAL A 325 -19.07 -5.42 -24.04
N TRP A 326 -18.34 -5.62 -25.14
CA TRP A 326 -17.95 -6.93 -25.61
C TRP A 326 -16.81 -7.50 -24.76
N TRP A 327 -17.17 -8.22 -23.71
CA TRP A 327 -16.33 -9.23 -23.09
C TRP A 327 -16.65 -10.55 -23.77
N PRO A 328 -15.97 -10.90 -24.88
CA PRO A 328 -16.24 -12.14 -25.60
C PRO A 328 -16.12 -13.36 -24.69
N GLU A 329 -15.31 -13.31 -23.63
CA GLU A 329 -15.24 -14.38 -22.62
C GLU A 329 -16.53 -14.50 -21.78
N ILE A 330 -17.13 -13.38 -21.35
CA ILE A 330 -18.42 -13.40 -20.63
C ILE A 330 -19.53 -13.84 -21.57
N HIS A 331 -19.55 -13.33 -22.80
CA HIS A 331 -20.50 -13.78 -23.80
C HIS A 331 -20.37 -15.29 -24.06
N THR A 332 -19.13 -15.80 -24.23
CA THR A 332 -18.87 -17.23 -24.45
C THR A 332 -19.19 -18.08 -23.21
N ALA A 333 -18.94 -17.57 -22.00
CA ALA A 333 -19.31 -18.25 -20.76
C ALA A 333 -20.82 -18.29 -20.56
N CYS A 334 -21.54 -17.21 -20.86
CA CYS A 334 -23.00 -17.13 -20.80
C CYS A 334 -23.67 -17.99 -21.88
N THR A 335 -23.13 -18.05 -23.10
CA THR A 335 -23.70 -18.89 -24.17
C THR A 335 -23.45 -20.37 -23.91
N ARG A 336 -22.27 -20.77 -23.43
CA ARG A 336 -22.01 -22.18 -23.06
C ARG A 336 -22.84 -22.67 -21.86
N TRP A 337 -23.33 -21.77 -21.02
CA TRP A 337 -24.19 -22.15 -19.90
C TRP A 337 -25.64 -22.48 -20.30
N HIS A 338 -26.05 -22.14 -21.53
CA HIS A 338 -27.38 -22.51 -22.06
C HIS A 338 -27.40 -23.86 -22.80
N ASP A 339 -26.24 -24.45 -23.06
CA ASP A 339 -26.12 -25.73 -23.78
C ASP A 339 -25.95 -26.95 -22.84
N HIS A 340 -26.13 -26.78 -21.53
CA HIS A 340 -26.08 -27.82 -20.50
C HIS A 340 -27.32 -27.82 -19.62
#